data_AF-A0A7V5J1H8-F1
#
_entry.id   AF-A0A7V5J1H8-F1
#
_cell.length_a   1.000
_cell.length_b   1.000
_cell.length_c   1.000
_cell.angle_alpha   90.00
_cell.angle_beta   90.00
_cell.angle_gamma   90.00
#
_symmetry.space_group_name_H-M   'P 1'
#
loop_
_entity.id
_entity.type
_entity.pdbx_description
1 polymer ?
#
loop_
_entity_poly.entity_id
_entity_poly.type
_entity_poly.pdbx_seq_one_letter_code
_entity_poly.pdbx_strand_id
1 'polypeptide(L)' 'NKDSESVACSQSKELDTVRENFLKKKLGLTLDDATLDAAIKEICAQLGTANKSKKRVHMYALLAMKFNKESVYNA' A
#
# COMPACT_ATOMS: atom_id res chain seq x y z
N ASN A 1 -2.89 -11.73 15.90
CA ASN A 1 -1.70 -10.87 16.03
C ASN A 1 -2.05 -9.49 15.46
N LYS A 2 -2.16 -8.45 16.31
CA LYS A 2 -2.64 -7.10 15.89
C LYS A 2 -1.59 -6.31 15.11
N ASP A 3 -0.30 -6.63 15.28
CA ASP A 3 0.80 -6.01 14.54
C ASP A 3 0.78 -6.31 13.04
N SER A 4 0.16 -7.42 12.63
CA SER A 4 0.11 -7.82 11.20
C SER A 4 -0.96 -7.08 10.40
N GLU A 5 -1.86 -6.35 11.07
CA GLU A 5 -3.00 -5.69 10.44
C GLU A 5 -2.75 -4.22 10.10
N SER A 6 -1.66 -3.63 10.59
CA SER A 6 -1.33 -2.22 10.40
C SER A 6 -0.07 -2.04 9.56
N VAL A 7 -0.03 -0.98 8.76
CA VAL A 7 1.16 -0.56 8.01
C VAL A 7 1.75 0.69 8.65
N ALA A 8 3.01 0.60 9.05
CA ALA A 8 3.78 1.72 9.57
C ALA A 8 4.34 2.56 8.42
N CYS A 9 3.59 3.58 8.00
CA CYS A 9 4.02 4.50 6.92
C CYS A 9 5.29 5.30 7.22
N SER A 10 5.74 5.34 8.48
CA SER A 10 6.99 5.97 8.89
C SER A 10 8.20 5.04 8.81
N GLN A 11 8.00 3.75 8.53
CA GLN A 11 9.08 2.78 8.39
C GLN A 11 9.28 2.45 6.92
N SER A 12 10.42 2.90 6.36
CA SER A 12 10.73 2.71 4.94
C SER A 12 10.69 1.23 4.52
N LYS A 13 11.20 0.32 5.37
CA LYS A 13 11.19 -1.12 5.10
C LYS A 13 9.78 -1.71 4.96
N GLU A 14 8.81 -1.17 5.70
CA GLU A 14 7.42 -1.59 5.59
C GLU A 14 6.84 -1.12 4.25
N LEU A 15 7.18 0.10 3.81
CA LEU A 15 6.77 0.61 2.50
C LEU A 15 7.39 -0.19 1.35
N ASP A 16 8.67 -0.52 1.45
CA ASP A 16 9.37 -1.38 0.49
C ASP A 16 8.67 -2.75 0.37
N THR A 17 8.25 -3.32 1.50
CA THR A 17 7.52 -4.59 1.53
C THR A 17 6.18 -4.48 0.80
N VAL A 18 5.46 -3.35 0.94
CA VAL A 18 4.22 -3.09 0.19
C VAL A 18 4.51 -2.94 -1.31
N ARG A 19 5.57 -2.22 -1.69
CA ARG A 19 5.98 -2.06 -3.09
C ARG A 19 6.29 -3.40 -3.74
N GLU A 20 7.18 -4.19 -3.15
CA GLU A 20 7.64 -5.44 -3.76
C GLU A 20 6.56 -6.53 -3.75
N ASN A 21 5.91 -6.76 -2.61
CA ASN A 21 5.00 -7.91 -2.47
C ASN A 21 3.58 -7.62 -2.96
N PHE A 22 3.07 -6.41 -2.76
CA PHE A 22 1.71 -6.07 -3.16
C PHE A 22 1.69 -5.43 -4.54
N LEU A 23 2.36 -4.30 -4.74
CA LEU A 23 2.28 -3.55 -6.00
C LEU A 23 2.91 -4.30 -7.18
N LYS A 24 4.15 -4.76 -7.06
CA LYS A 24 4.82 -5.48 -8.15
C LYS A 24 4.33 -6.92 -8.26
N LYS A 25 4.41 -7.71 -7.18
CA LYS A 25 4.12 -9.16 -7.24
C LYS A 25 2.63 -9.48 -7.35
N LYS A 26 1.76 -8.82 -6.57
CA LYS A 26 0.32 -9.14 -6.56
C LYS A 26 -0.48 -8.38 -7.61
N LEU A 27 -0.23 -7.07 -7.78
CA LEU A 27 -0.93 -6.25 -8.78
C LEU A 27 -0.29 -6.28 -10.17
N GLY A 28 0.94 -6.82 -10.28
CA GLY A 28 1.66 -6.92 -11.54
C GLY A 28 2.09 -5.57 -12.10
N LEU A 29 2.36 -4.58 -11.25
CA LEU A 29 2.80 -3.26 -11.70
C LEU A 29 4.28 -3.30 -12.10
N THR A 30 4.58 -2.74 -13.27
CA THR A 30 5.95 -2.65 -13.83
C THR A 30 6.47 -1.21 -13.84
N LEU A 31 5.85 -0.33 -13.05
CA LEU A 31 6.30 1.04 -12.86
C LEU A 31 7.60 1.08 -12.05
N ASP A 32 8.34 2.17 -12.18
CA ASP A 32 9.56 2.39 -11.41
C ASP A 32 9.28 2.59 -9.91
N ASP A 33 10.30 2.32 -9.10
CA ASP A 33 10.18 2.34 -7.65
C ASP A 33 9.80 3.72 -7.10
N ALA A 34 10.27 4.80 -7.73
CA ALA A 34 9.95 6.16 -7.29
C ALA A 34 8.46 6.47 -7.50
N THR A 35 7.87 6.05 -8.63
CA THR A 35 6.43 6.17 -8.89
C THR A 35 5.61 5.35 -7.89
N LEU A 36 6.01 4.10 -7.62
CA LEU A 36 5.32 3.24 -6.66
C LEU A 36 5.42 3.79 -5.22
N ASP A 37 6.58 4.30 -4.83
CA ASP A 37 6.79 4.92 -3.52
C ASP A 37 6.01 6.20 -3.34
N ALA A 38 5.92 7.03 -4.38
CA ALA A 38 5.10 8.23 -4.36
C ALA A 38 3.62 7.88 -4.13
N ALA A 39 3.11 6.86 -4.82
CA ALA A 39 1.74 6.38 -4.63
C ALA A 39 1.50 5.85 -3.21
N ILE A 40 2.44 5.08 -2.65
CA ILE A 40 2.35 4.59 -1.27
C ILE A 40 2.31 5.76 -0.27
N LYS A 41 3.19 6.75 -0.43
CA LYS A 41 3.22 7.95 0.43
C LYS A 41 1.93 8.75 0.34
N GLU A 42 1.37 8.89 -0.85
CA GLU A 42 0.09 9.56 -1.06
C GLU A 42 -1.05 8.84 -0.31
N ILE A 43 -1.18 7.52 -0.45
CA ILE A 43 -2.20 6.76 0.28
C ILE A 43 -1.95 6.81 1.80
N CYS A 44 -0.69 6.76 2.23
CA CYS A 44 -0.31 6.96 3.62
C CYS A 44 -0.75 8.33 4.17
N ALA A 45 -0.68 9.39 3.36
CA ALA A 45 -1.17 10.71 3.72
C ALA A 45 -2.71 10.76 3.74
N GLN A 46 -3.38 10.13 2.77
CA GLN A 46 -4.85 10.02 2.71
C GLN A 46 -5.43 9.28 3.92
N LEU A 47 -4.77 8.24 4.40
CA LEU A 47 -5.16 7.51 5.61
C LEU A 47 -4.96 8.30 6.92
N GLY A 48 -4.41 9.53 6.82
CA GLY A 48 -4.21 10.45 7.92
C GLY A 48 -2.93 10.19 8.71
N THR A 49 -2.06 11.20 8.81
CA THR A 49 -0.80 11.11 9.58
C THR A 49 -1.03 10.86 11.08
N ALA A 50 -2.14 11.36 11.63
CA ALA A 50 -2.54 11.15 13.02
C ALA A 50 -3.03 9.71 13.31
N ASN A 51 -3.40 8.94 12.28
CA ASN A 51 -3.82 7.55 12.45
C ASN A 51 -2.59 6.65 12.65
N LYS A 52 -2.36 6.23 13.90
CA LYS A 52 -1.26 5.32 14.27
C LYS A 52 -1.52 3.86 13.88
N SER A 53 -2.76 3.51 13.54
CA SER A 53 -3.17 2.16 13.12
C SER A 53 -3.79 2.18 11.73
N LYS A 54 -2.98 2.54 10.74
CA LYS A 54 -3.38 2.46 9.32
C LYS A 54 -3.56 1.00 8.94
N LYS A 55 -4.81 0.56 8.87
CA LYS A 55 -5.12 -0.83 8.54
C LYS A 55 -4.64 -1.16 7.13
N ARG A 56 -3.86 -2.23 7.00
CA ARG A 56 -3.27 -2.71 5.75
C ARG A 56 -4.33 -2.97 4.67
N VAL A 57 -5.49 -3.48 5.07
CA VAL A 57 -6.63 -3.74 4.17
C VAL A 57 -7.08 -2.46 3.45
N HIS A 58 -7.26 -1.36 4.18
CA HIS A 58 -7.66 -0.09 3.59
C HIS A 58 -6.56 0.48 2.68
N MET A 59 -5.29 0.41 3.09
CA MET A 59 -4.18 0.84 2.23
C MET A 59 -4.17 0.05 0.91
N TYR A 60 -4.30 -1.27 0.98
CA TYR A 60 -4.24 -2.12 -0.21
C TYR A 60 -5.43 -1.92 -1.14
N ALA A 61 -6.63 -1.72 -0.59
CA ALA A 61 -7.81 -1.36 -1.37
C ALA A 61 -7.59 -0.03 -2.12
N LEU A 62 -7.14 1.02 -1.43
CA LEU A 62 -6.88 2.33 -2.03
C LEU A 62 -5.76 2.28 -3.08
N LEU A 63 -4.70 1.51 -2.84
CA LEU A 63 -3.63 1.30 -3.81
C LEU A 63 -4.14 0.56 -5.06
N ALA A 64 -4.96 -0.48 -4.88
CA ALA A 64 -5.55 -1.19 -6.02
C ALA A 64 -6.48 -0.29 -6.83
N MET A 65 -7.33 0.52 -6.17
CA MET A 65 -8.17 1.54 -6.82
C MET A 65 -7.32 2.54 -7.61
N LYS A 66 -6.26 3.09 -6.99
CA LYS A 66 -5.38 4.08 -7.63
C LYS A 66 -4.77 3.58 -8.94
N PHE A 67 -4.46 2.29 -9.03
CA PHE A 67 -3.88 1.66 -10.22
C PHE A 67 -4.91 0.94 -11.11
N ASN A 68 -6.22 1.08 -10.86
CA ASN A 68 -7.29 0.36 -11.55
C ASN A 68 -7.10 -1.18 -11.54
N LYS A 69 -6.59 -1.70 -10.42
CA LYS A 69 -6.32 -3.13 -10.18
C LYS A 69 -7.31 -3.75 -9.19
N GLU A 70 -8.50 -3.18 -9.05
CA GLU A 70 -9.55 -3.67 -8.15
C GLU A 70 -10.01 -5.11 -8.47
N SER A 71 -9.74 -5.57 -9.70
CA SER A 71 -10.01 -6.95 -10.13
C SER A 71 -9.37 -8.01 -9.23
N VAL A 72 -8.31 -7.70 -8.49
CA VAL A 72 -7.69 -8.63 -7.51
C VAL A 72 -8.58 -8.94 -6.31
N TYR A 73 -9.68 -8.19 -6.10
CA TYR A 73 -10.64 -8.37 -5.01
C TYR A 73 -11.99 -8.95 -5.46
N ASN A 74 -12.27 -9.01 -6.77
CA ASN A 74 -13.52 -9.52 -7.33
C ASN A 74 -13.45 -11.02 -7.69
N ALA A 75 -12.70 -11.81 -6.91
CA ALA A 75 -12.55 -13.25 -7.11
C ALA A 75 -13.45 -14.05 -6.14
#